data_AF-A0A7Y4SXW3-F1
#
_entry.id   AF-A0A7Y4SXW3-F1
#
_cell.length_a   1.000
_cell.length_b   1.000
_cell.length_c   1.000
_cell.angle_alpha   90.00
_cell.angle_beta   90.00
_cell.angle_gamma   90.00
#
_symmetry.space_group_name_H-M   'P 1'
#
loop_
_entity.id
_entity.type
_entity.pdbx_description
1 polymer ?
#
loop_
_entity_poly.entity_id
_entity_poly.type
_entity_poly.pdbx_seq_one_letter_code
_entity_poly.pdbx_strand_id
1 'polypeptide(L)'
;MLLVNGLALTGAEIERLCDDIRELYPEYSLLHARRLALTNEFLPRLAVRAMSAEPWLQARAACEAARPELEQAGQPSLLATKRIEGRFKLLGIGLWSAARHLSLGEWSEPIELTGRWLRLRLEARSQSADPLLETLELSLLEFPFVPLEDAERAVQAAIDRAHLTLLDADFAEAVPETWKHRMRGSPP
;
A
#
# COMPACT_ATOMS: atom_id res chain seq x y z
N MET A 1 -1.43 -1.51 -18.07
CA MET A 1 -2.57 -1.23 -17.17
C MET A 1 -3.33 -2.52 -16.85
N LEU A 2 -3.90 -2.60 -15.64
CA LEU A 2 -4.84 -3.65 -15.25
C LEU A 2 -6.04 -3.06 -14.51
N LEU A 3 -7.15 -3.80 -14.45
CA LEU A 3 -8.37 -3.42 -13.74
C LEU A 3 -8.74 -4.48 -12.71
N VAL A 4 -9.17 -4.06 -11.52
CA VAL A 4 -9.82 -4.93 -10.54
C VAL A 4 -11.21 -4.38 -10.26
N ASN A 5 -12.26 -5.10 -10.65
CA ASN A 5 -13.65 -4.61 -10.61
C ASN A 5 -13.82 -3.21 -11.23
N GLY A 6 -13.15 -2.97 -12.36
CA GLY A 6 -13.17 -1.66 -13.05
C GLY A 6 -12.26 -0.58 -12.45
N LEU A 7 -11.62 -0.83 -11.30
CA LEU A 7 -10.63 0.09 -10.73
C LEU A 7 -9.29 -0.06 -11.45
N ALA A 8 -8.83 1.03 -12.06
CA ALA A 8 -7.57 1.05 -12.81
C ALA A 8 -6.35 1.12 -11.90
N LEU A 9 -5.32 0.36 -12.30
CA LEU A 9 -3.97 0.45 -11.79
C LEU A 9 -3.01 0.73 -12.94
N THR A 10 -2.29 1.84 -12.81
CA THR A 10 -1.37 2.30 -13.86
C THR A 10 -0.02 1.61 -13.73
N GLY A 11 0.71 1.53 -14.85
CA GLY A 11 2.08 1.00 -14.83
C GLY A 11 3.00 1.84 -13.95
N ALA A 12 2.87 3.16 -13.97
CA ALA A 12 3.71 4.07 -13.18
C ALA A 12 3.63 3.81 -11.67
N GLU A 13 2.44 3.47 -11.15
CA GLU A 13 2.27 3.10 -9.74
C GLU A 13 3.00 1.78 -9.41
N ILE A 14 2.90 0.79 -10.30
CA ILE A 14 3.54 -0.52 -10.13
C ILE A 14 5.06 -0.39 -10.19
N GLU A 15 5.58 0.33 -11.18
CA GLU A 15 7.02 0.49 -11.42
C GLU A 15 7.73 1.14 -10.23
N ARG A 16 7.12 2.15 -9.59
CA ARG A 16 7.72 2.79 -8.41
C ARG A 16 8.01 1.78 -7.29
N LEU A 17 7.06 0.89 -7.00
CA LEU A 17 7.26 -0.15 -5.99
C LEU A 17 8.23 -1.25 -6.48
N CYS A 18 8.28 -1.51 -7.79
CA CYS A 18 9.24 -2.45 -8.36
C CYS A 18 10.68 -1.96 -8.20
N ASP A 19 10.93 -0.66 -8.39
CA ASP A 19 12.24 -0.05 -8.17
C ASP A 19 12.68 -0.21 -6.71
N ASP A 20 11.78 0.06 -5.77
CA ASP A 20 12.03 -0.14 -4.33
C ASP A 20 12.31 -1.61 -3.96
N ILE A 21 11.58 -2.56 -4.56
CA ILE A 21 11.82 -3.99 -4.37
C ILE A 21 13.20 -4.40 -4.91
N ARG A 22 13.59 -3.87 -6.08
CA ARG A 22 14.88 -4.18 -6.71
C ARG A 22 16.04 -3.51 -6.00
N GLU A 23 15.80 -2.44 -5.26
CA GLU A 23 16.80 -1.85 -4.39
C GLU A 23 17.05 -2.73 -3.15
N LEU A 24 16.02 -3.40 -2.61
CA LEU A 24 16.19 -4.41 -1.56
C LEU A 24 16.82 -5.71 -2.09
N TYR A 25 16.50 -6.10 -3.33
CA TYR A 25 16.94 -7.34 -3.96
C TYR A 25 17.43 -7.09 -5.40
N PRO A 26 18.67 -6.62 -5.58
CA PRO A 26 19.22 -6.27 -6.91
C PRO A 26 19.26 -7.42 -7.91
N GLU A 27 19.28 -8.66 -7.41
CA GLU A 27 19.25 -9.89 -8.20
C GLU A 27 17.86 -10.19 -8.80
N TYR A 28 16.80 -9.53 -8.33
CA TYR A 28 15.45 -9.76 -8.84
C TYR A 28 15.26 -9.15 -10.23
N SER A 29 14.78 -9.99 -11.15
CA SER A 29 14.28 -9.53 -12.44
C SER A 29 13.08 -8.59 -12.27
N LEU A 30 12.87 -7.70 -13.25
CA LEU A 30 11.72 -6.81 -13.26
C LEU A 30 10.38 -7.58 -13.22
N LEU A 31 10.28 -8.69 -13.95
CA LEU A 31 9.11 -9.56 -13.93
C LEU A 31 8.80 -10.07 -12.52
N HIS A 32 9.84 -10.48 -11.78
CA HIS A 32 9.68 -10.96 -10.40
C HIS A 32 9.29 -9.82 -9.45
N ALA A 33 9.91 -8.63 -9.59
CA ALA A 33 9.53 -7.45 -8.80
C ALA A 33 8.08 -7.03 -9.05
N ARG A 34 7.64 -6.99 -10.32
CA ARG A 34 6.23 -6.74 -10.70
C ARG A 34 5.29 -7.75 -10.06
N ARG A 35 5.65 -9.04 -10.10
CA ARG A 35 4.85 -10.10 -9.47
C ARG A 35 4.67 -9.83 -7.97
N LEU A 36 5.76 -9.55 -7.25
CA LEU A 36 5.71 -9.27 -5.81
C LEU A 36 4.88 -8.01 -5.49
N ALA A 37 5.09 -6.93 -6.22
CA ALA A 37 4.33 -5.69 -6.08
C ALA A 37 2.82 -5.92 -6.27
N LEU A 38 2.46 -6.67 -7.32
CA LEU A 38 1.06 -6.98 -7.62
C LEU A 38 0.41 -7.86 -6.56
N THR A 39 1.04 -8.96 -6.16
CA THR A 39 0.40 -9.94 -5.27
C THR A 39 0.38 -9.52 -3.80
N ASN A 40 1.37 -8.73 -3.37
CA ASN A 40 1.51 -8.38 -1.95
C ASN A 40 0.85 -7.05 -1.61
N GLU A 41 0.75 -6.12 -2.56
CA GLU A 41 0.23 -4.78 -2.30
C GLU A 41 -0.97 -4.44 -3.18
N PHE A 42 -0.80 -4.43 -4.51
CA PHE A 42 -1.79 -3.78 -5.37
C PHE A 42 -3.10 -4.56 -5.56
N LEU A 43 -3.04 -5.86 -5.86
CA LEU A 43 -4.24 -6.67 -6.09
C LEU A 43 -5.10 -6.80 -4.81
N PRO A 44 -4.54 -7.11 -3.62
CA PRO A 44 -5.31 -7.06 -2.37
C PRO A 44 -5.96 -5.69 -2.14
N ARG A 45 -5.19 -4.60 -2.30
CA ARG A 45 -5.68 -3.24 -2.06
C ARG A 45 -6.88 -2.90 -2.92
N LEU A 46 -6.80 -3.16 -4.22
CA LEU A 46 -7.90 -2.87 -5.15
C LEU A 46 -9.11 -3.77 -4.94
N ALA A 47 -8.90 -5.06 -4.64
CA ALA A 47 -9.99 -5.99 -4.34
C ALA A 47 -10.79 -5.52 -3.12
N VAL A 48 -10.10 -5.12 -2.05
CA VAL A 48 -10.73 -4.60 -0.84
C VAL A 48 -11.43 -3.27 -1.12
N ARG A 49 -10.77 -2.33 -1.81
CA ARG A 49 -11.37 -1.05 -2.19
C ARG A 49 -12.69 -1.24 -2.96
N ALA A 50 -12.74 -2.19 -3.90
CA ALA A 50 -13.94 -2.47 -4.67
C ALA A 50 -15.09 -3.02 -3.80
N MET A 51 -14.78 -3.80 -2.76
CA MET A 51 -15.77 -4.39 -1.85
C MET A 51 -16.20 -3.45 -0.72
N SER A 52 -15.43 -2.39 -0.45
CA SER A 52 -15.66 -1.45 0.65
C SER A 52 -15.70 -0.01 0.16
N ALA A 53 -16.31 0.25 -1.01
CA ALA A 53 -16.26 1.56 -1.67
C ALA A 53 -16.73 2.72 -0.78
N GLU A 54 -17.84 2.55 -0.06
CA GLU A 54 -18.39 3.59 0.82
C GLU A 54 -17.49 3.83 2.07
N PRO A 55 -17.13 2.79 2.87
CA PRO A 55 -16.13 2.95 3.93
C PRO A 55 -14.78 3.52 3.45
N TRP A 56 -14.34 3.14 2.25
CA TRP A 56 -13.12 3.64 1.64
C TRP A 56 -13.18 5.16 1.37
N LEU A 57 -14.31 5.66 0.85
CA LEU A 57 -14.54 7.10 0.63
C LEU A 57 -14.54 7.86 1.95
N GLN A 58 -15.19 7.31 2.98
CA GLN A 58 -15.25 7.92 4.30
C GLN A 58 -13.88 8.00 4.97
N ALA A 59 -13.11 6.90 4.93
CA ALA A 59 -11.75 6.87 5.47
C ALA A 59 -10.80 7.80 4.70
N ARG A 60 -10.95 7.90 3.37
CA ARG A 60 -10.19 8.86 2.57
C ARG A 60 -10.50 10.29 2.97
N ALA A 61 -11.79 10.64 3.10
CA ALA A 61 -12.23 11.98 3.49
C ALA A 61 -11.70 12.36 4.88
N ALA A 62 -11.73 11.42 5.84
CA ALA A 62 -11.15 11.63 7.16
C ALA A 62 -9.62 11.84 7.12
N CYS A 63 -8.92 11.07 6.29
CA CYS A 63 -7.47 11.20 6.08
C CYS A 63 -7.07 12.55 5.47
N GLU A 64 -7.87 13.05 4.53
CA GLU A 64 -7.71 14.39 3.94
C GLU A 64 -7.99 15.48 4.97
N ALA A 65 -9.08 15.34 5.73
CA ALA A 65 -9.51 16.31 6.74
C ALA A 65 -8.52 16.48 7.89
N ALA A 66 -7.64 15.50 8.14
CA ALA A 66 -6.59 15.59 9.16
C ALA A 66 -5.44 16.52 8.77
N ARG A 67 -5.29 16.92 7.50
CA ARG A 67 -4.14 17.73 7.04
C ARG A 67 -3.95 19.04 7.81
N PRO A 68 -4.99 19.89 8.01
CA PRO A 68 -4.81 21.18 8.69
C PRO A 68 -4.32 21.01 10.15
N GLU A 69 -4.77 19.96 10.83
CA GLU A 69 -4.33 19.67 12.21
C GLU A 69 -2.86 19.27 12.27
N LEU A 70 -2.38 18.50 11.28
CA LEU A 70 -0.98 18.09 11.15
C LEU A 70 -0.04 19.25 10.79
N GLU A 71 -0.53 20.24 10.04
CA GLU A 71 0.23 21.44 9.64
C GLU A 71 0.30 22.49 10.76
N GLN A 72 -0.77 22.67 11.54
CA GLN A 72 -0.85 23.69 12.59
C GLN A 72 -0.16 23.28 13.89
N ALA A 73 -0.16 21.99 14.20
CA ALA A 73 0.48 21.48 15.39
C ALA A 73 1.66 20.60 14.96
N GLY A 74 2.89 21.05 15.21
CA GLY A 74 4.09 20.21 15.09
C GLY A 74 4.01 18.90 15.90
N GLN A 75 2.97 18.75 16.72
CA GLN A 75 2.48 17.50 17.32
C GLN A 75 0.93 17.43 17.23
N PRO A 76 0.34 16.43 16.55
CA PRO A 76 -1.11 16.21 16.56
C PRO A 76 -1.59 15.85 17.96
N SER A 77 -2.20 16.79 18.68
CA SER A 77 -2.62 16.60 20.07
C SER A 77 -3.97 15.88 20.20
N LEU A 78 -4.78 15.86 19.14
CA LEU A 78 -6.12 15.24 19.14
C LEU A 78 -6.20 13.93 18.36
N LEU A 79 -5.28 13.71 17.41
CA LEU A 79 -5.24 12.52 16.58
C LEU A 79 -4.25 11.51 17.17
N ALA A 80 -4.74 10.32 17.53
CA ALA A 80 -3.91 9.25 18.08
C ALA A 80 -2.87 8.82 17.03
N THR A 81 -1.63 9.27 17.21
CA THR A 81 -0.51 8.83 16.37
C THR A 81 0.10 7.55 16.93
N LYS A 82 0.34 6.59 16.04
CA LYS A 82 1.02 5.35 16.35
C LYS A 82 2.48 5.48 15.94
N ARG A 83 3.40 5.30 16.89
CA ARG A 83 4.82 5.17 16.58
C ARG A 83 5.15 3.73 16.24
N ILE A 84 5.91 3.53 15.18
CA ILE A 84 6.46 2.24 14.78
C ILE A 84 7.90 2.43 14.33
N GLU A 85 8.74 1.47 14.69
CA GLU A 85 10.13 1.41 14.25
C GLU A 85 10.36 0.04 13.62
N GLY A 86 11.01 0.00 12.46
CA GLY A 86 11.42 -1.27 11.89
C GLY A 86 12.05 -1.16 10.53
N ARG A 87 12.44 -2.33 10.01
CA ARG A 87 12.88 -2.53 8.63
C ARG A 87 11.71 -2.92 7.76
N PHE A 88 11.93 -3.05 6.45
CA PHE A 88 10.89 -3.47 5.50
C PHE A 88 10.12 -4.74 5.92
N LYS A 89 10.77 -5.71 6.60
CA LYS A 89 10.11 -6.94 7.08
C LYS A 89 9.04 -6.69 8.12
N LEU A 90 9.23 -5.69 8.99
CA LEU A 90 8.26 -5.35 10.03
C LEU A 90 7.23 -4.34 9.52
N LEU A 91 7.68 -3.34 8.74
CA LEU A 91 6.82 -2.28 8.22
C LEU A 91 5.92 -2.78 7.08
N GLY A 92 6.34 -3.81 6.35
CA GLY A 92 5.78 -4.17 5.05
C GLY A 92 6.37 -3.31 3.92
N ILE A 93 6.36 -3.85 2.71
CA ILE A 93 7.03 -3.19 1.57
C ILE A 93 6.31 -1.89 1.18
N GLY A 94 4.97 -1.86 1.19
CA GLY A 94 4.22 -0.65 0.85
C GLY A 94 4.49 0.52 1.80
N LEU A 95 4.55 0.26 3.13
CA LEU A 95 4.82 1.30 4.11
C LEU A 95 6.30 1.76 4.09
N TRP A 96 7.23 0.81 3.98
CA TRP A 96 8.65 1.13 3.87
C TRP A 96 8.97 1.92 2.60
N SER A 97 8.42 1.51 1.44
CA SER A 97 8.51 2.22 0.16
C SER A 97 7.94 3.63 0.27
N ALA A 98 6.77 3.81 0.88
CA ALA A 98 6.21 5.14 1.03
C ALA A 98 7.07 6.04 1.93
N ALA A 99 7.64 5.51 3.00
CA ALA A 99 8.40 6.28 3.98
C ALA A 99 9.80 6.70 3.53
N ARG A 100 10.50 5.85 2.78
CA ARG A 100 11.88 6.12 2.35
C ARG A 100 12.01 7.28 1.36
N HIS A 101 10.92 7.65 0.70
CA HIS A 101 10.87 8.79 -0.23
C HIS A 101 10.45 10.10 0.44
N LEU A 102 10.23 10.10 1.76
CA LEU A 102 9.88 11.31 2.52
C LEU A 102 11.10 12.00 3.12
N SER A 103 11.00 13.31 3.25
CA SER A 103 11.88 14.12 4.08
C SER A 103 11.65 13.84 5.56
N LEU A 104 12.70 14.00 6.36
CA LEU A 104 12.60 13.91 7.82
C LEU A 104 11.65 14.99 8.38
N GLY A 105 10.72 14.58 9.24
CA GLY A 105 9.78 15.47 9.92
C GLY A 105 8.59 15.93 9.07
N GLU A 106 8.48 15.53 7.80
CA GLU A 106 7.36 15.90 6.93
C GLU A 106 6.26 14.82 6.93
N TRP A 107 5.00 15.25 7.04
CA TRP A 107 3.86 14.36 6.85
C TRP A 107 3.63 14.11 5.36
N SER A 108 3.34 12.85 5.02
CA SER A 108 3.01 12.45 3.66
C SER A 108 1.64 12.99 3.22
N GLU A 109 1.43 12.98 1.90
CA GLU A 109 0.08 12.93 1.31
C GLU A 109 -0.66 11.65 1.75
N PRO A 110 -1.99 11.56 1.56
CA PRO A 110 -2.75 10.35 1.86
C PRO A 110 -2.22 9.16 1.07
N ILE A 111 -1.94 8.06 1.77
CA ILE A 111 -1.47 6.80 1.20
C ILE A 111 -2.54 5.74 1.43
N GLU A 112 -2.93 5.08 0.35
CA GLU A 112 -3.81 3.92 0.41
C GLU A 112 -2.95 2.65 0.60
N LEU A 113 -3.19 1.92 1.70
CA LEU A 113 -2.74 0.54 1.87
C LEU A 113 -3.96 -0.38 1.92
N THR A 114 -3.73 -1.69 1.88
CA THR A 114 -4.81 -2.68 1.95
C THR A 114 -5.65 -2.49 3.21
N GLY A 115 -6.92 -2.08 3.03
CA GLY A 115 -7.89 -1.93 4.12
C GLY A 115 -7.83 -0.63 4.93
N ARG A 116 -6.92 0.30 4.60
CA ARG A 116 -6.78 1.57 5.33
C ARG A 116 -6.20 2.70 4.48
N TRP A 117 -6.59 3.92 4.83
CA TRP A 117 -5.85 5.13 4.48
C TRP A 117 -4.90 5.51 5.61
N LEU A 118 -3.78 6.15 5.29
CA LEU A 118 -2.90 6.70 6.29
C LEU A 118 -2.17 7.96 5.83
N ARG A 119 -1.70 8.73 6.80
CA ARG A 119 -0.58 9.66 6.64
C ARG A 119 0.56 9.17 7.52
N LEU A 120 1.78 9.34 7.05
CA LEU A 120 2.96 8.97 7.83
C LEU A 120 3.98 10.10 7.85
N ARG A 121 4.75 10.17 8.91
CA ARG A 121 5.89 11.08 9.06
C ARG A 121 7.13 10.27 9.37
N LEU A 122 8.20 10.51 8.62
CA LEU A 122 9.50 9.92 8.89
C LEU A 122 10.18 10.69 10.03
N GLU A 123 10.35 10.05 11.19
CA GLU A 123 10.97 10.65 12.37
C GLU A 123 12.50 10.51 12.32
N ALA A 124 12.96 9.30 12.00
CA ALA A 124 14.37 8.98 11.90
C ALA A 124 14.62 7.89 10.86
N ARG A 125 15.85 7.89 10.33
CA ARG A 125 16.37 6.89 9.39
C ARG A 125 17.77 6.51 9.83
N SER A 126 18.04 5.22 9.96
CA SER A 126 19.40 4.73 10.24
C SER A 126 20.35 5.06 9.08
N GLN A 127 21.60 5.40 9.38
CA GLN A 127 22.63 5.53 8.36
C GLN A 127 23.10 4.14 7.93
N SER A 128 22.55 3.62 6.84
CA SER A 128 22.98 2.37 6.20
C SER A 128 23.06 2.58 4.69
N ALA A 129 24.15 2.09 4.09
CA ALA A 129 24.25 2.01 2.63
C ALA A 129 23.49 0.78 2.07
N ASP A 130 23.18 -0.20 2.92
CA ASP A 130 22.39 -1.38 2.58
C ASP A 130 20.91 -1.14 2.97
N PRO A 131 19.99 -1.04 1.99
CA PRO A 131 18.55 -0.89 2.21
C PRO A 131 17.95 -2.02 3.08
N LEU A 132 18.52 -3.23 3.07
CA LEU A 132 18.04 -4.35 3.89
C LEU A 132 18.31 -4.15 5.39
N LEU A 133 19.28 -3.30 5.72
CA LEU A 133 19.64 -2.95 7.09
C LEU A 133 19.06 -1.61 7.53
N GLU A 134 18.40 -0.88 6.61
CA GLU A 134 17.75 0.39 6.90
C GLU A 134 16.59 0.20 7.89
N THR A 135 16.69 0.85 9.04
CA THR A 135 15.61 0.99 10.02
C THR A 135 15.01 2.38 9.90
N LEU A 136 13.67 2.45 9.86
CA LEU A 136 12.91 3.68 9.85
C LEU A 136 12.07 3.79 11.13
N GLU A 137 12.06 4.98 11.71
CA GLU A 137 11.12 5.36 12.78
C GLU A 137 10.02 6.23 12.17
N LEU A 138 8.76 5.82 12.32
CA LEU A 138 7.61 6.46 11.71
C LEU A 138 6.55 6.84 12.76
N SER A 139 5.93 8.00 12.58
CA SER A 139 4.62 8.29 13.16
C SER A 139 3.54 8.06 12.11
N LEU A 140 2.53 7.26 12.46
CA LEU A 140 1.41 6.92 11.60
C LEU A 140 0.13 7.54 12.14
N LEU A 141 -0.71 8.03 11.22
CA LEU A 141 -2.10 8.33 11.45
C LEU A 141 -2.94 7.46 10.52
N GLU A 142 -3.72 6.55 11.10
CA GLU A 142 -4.41 5.48 10.36
C GLU A 142 -5.93 5.68 10.35
N PHE A 143 -6.53 5.44 9.19
CA PHE A 143 -7.96 5.53 8.93
C PHE A 143 -8.41 4.20 8.31
N PRO A 144 -8.68 3.18 9.13
CA PRO A 144 -9.10 1.87 8.63
C PRO A 144 -10.52 1.95 8.03
N PHE A 145 -10.73 1.29 6.91
CA PHE A 145 -12.05 1.04 6.32
C PHE A 145 -12.40 -0.44 6.27
N VAL A 146 -11.49 -1.30 6.71
CA VAL A 146 -11.72 -2.71 7.02
C VAL A 146 -11.47 -2.93 8.53
N PRO A 147 -12.36 -3.63 9.25
CA PRO A 147 -12.14 -3.96 10.66
C PRO A 147 -10.84 -4.75 10.87
N LEU A 148 -10.01 -4.31 11.82
CA LEU A 148 -8.68 -4.89 12.06
C LEU A 148 -8.74 -6.34 12.58
N GLU A 149 -9.77 -6.67 13.36
CA GLU A 149 -9.94 -8.01 13.97
C GLU A 149 -10.08 -9.11 12.92
N ASP A 150 -10.58 -8.77 11.73
CA ASP A 150 -10.90 -9.70 10.64
C ASP A 150 -10.22 -9.35 9.32
N ALA A 151 -9.20 -8.48 9.35
CA ALA A 151 -8.61 -7.89 8.16
C ALA A 151 -8.12 -8.95 7.16
N GLU A 152 -7.40 -9.98 7.62
CA GLU A 152 -6.89 -11.04 6.75
C GLU A 152 -8.02 -11.79 6.04
N ARG A 153 -9.03 -12.22 6.80
CA ARG A 153 -10.20 -12.94 6.28
C ARG A 153 -10.99 -12.06 5.30
N ALA A 154 -11.19 -10.79 5.62
CA ALA A 154 -11.86 -9.83 4.75
C ALA A 154 -11.09 -9.62 3.43
N VAL A 155 -9.76 -9.51 3.50
CA VAL A 155 -8.88 -9.40 2.33
C VAL A 155 -8.98 -10.62 1.43
N GLN A 156 -8.88 -11.83 2.00
CA GLN A 156 -9.00 -13.06 1.21
C GLN A 156 -10.38 -13.17 0.55
N ALA A 157 -11.46 -12.88 1.29
CA ALA A 157 -12.82 -12.88 0.74
C ALA A 157 -13.00 -11.83 -0.36
N ALA A 158 -12.37 -10.66 -0.25
CA ALA A 158 -12.39 -9.64 -1.29
C ALA A 158 -11.66 -10.09 -2.55
N ILE A 159 -10.48 -10.71 -2.41
CA ILE A 159 -9.71 -11.26 -3.54
C ILE A 159 -10.52 -12.33 -4.28
N ASP A 160 -11.15 -13.26 -3.55
CA ASP A 160 -11.91 -14.38 -4.14
C ASP A 160 -13.19 -13.92 -4.87
N ARG A 161 -13.72 -12.73 -4.52
CA ARG A 161 -14.89 -12.14 -5.18
C ARG A 161 -14.53 -11.14 -6.29
N ALA A 162 -13.28 -10.73 -6.37
CA ALA A 162 -12.85 -9.75 -7.35
C ALA A 162 -12.76 -10.34 -8.76
N HIS A 163 -12.84 -9.46 -9.75
CA HIS A 163 -12.66 -9.71 -11.16
C HIS A 163 -11.44 -8.95 -11.66
N LEU A 164 -10.46 -9.67 -12.20
CA LEU A 164 -9.23 -9.09 -12.75
C LEU A 164 -9.30 -9.03 -14.29
N THR A 165 -9.19 -7.82 -14.84
CA THR A 165 -9.01 -7.60 -16.28
C THR A 165 -7.58 -7.17 -16.58
N LEU A 166 -6.89 -7.92 -17.44
CA LEU A 166 -5.52 -7.66 -17.85
C LEU A 166 -5.53 -7.02 -19.23
N LEU A 167 -5.13 -5.74 -19.33
CA LEU A 167 -5.14 -4.99 -20.59
C LEU A 167 -3.75 -4.89 -21.23
N ASP A 168 -2.72 -5.23 -20.49
CA ASP A 168 -1.32 -5.00 -20.83
C ASP A 168 -0.54 -6.29 -20.62
N ALA A 169 0.18 -6.70 -21.66
CA ALA A 169 0.84 -7.98 -21.75
C ALA A 169 1.92 -8.15 -20.66
N ASP A 170 2.66 -7.09 -20.35
CA ASP A 170 3.73 -7.12 -19.36
C ASP A 170 3.19 -7.43 -17.96
N PHE A 171 2.05 -6.86 -17.61
CA PHE A 171 1.39 -7.15 -16.32
C PHE A 171 0.65 -8.48 -16.35
N ALA A 172 0.13 -8.90 -17.51
CA ALA A 172 -0.49 -10.21 -17.66
C ALA A 172 0.48 -11.37 -17.39
N GLU A 173 1.75 -11.20 -17.78
CA GLU A 173 2.82 -12.16 -17.48
C GLU A 173 3.23 -12.13 -16.00
N ALA A 174 3.22 -10.95 -15.37
CA ALA A 174 3.61 -10.79 -13.97
C ALA A 174 2.61 -11.42 -12.99
N VAL A 175 1.30 -11.39 -13.29
CA VAL A 175 0.26 -11.98 -12.42
C VAL A 175 0.32 -13.51 -12.45
N PRO A 176 0.48 -14.20 -11.30
CA PRO A 176 0.48 -15.66 -11.25
C PRO A 176 -0.88 -16.26 -11.65
N GLU A 177 -0.86 -17.45 -12.26
CA GLU A 177 -2.10 -18.15 -12.65
C GLU A 177 -3.05 -18.38 -11.47
N THR A 178 -2.53 -18.67 -10.28
CA THR A 178 -3.35 -18.83 -9.06
C THR A 178 -4.19 -17.59 -8.77
N TRP A 179 -3.65 -16.39 -8.97
CA TRP A 179 -4.37 -15.13 -8.82
C TRP A 179 -5.40 -14.91 -9.94
N LYS A 180 -5.05 -15.23 -11.19
CA LYS A 180 -5.99 -15.20 -12.32
C LYS A 180 -7.16 -16.16 -12.12
N HIS A 181 -6.95 -17.27 -11.42
CA HIS A 181 -8.01 -18.22 -11.07
C HIS A 181 -8.88 -17.74 -9.90
N ARG A 182 -8.28 -17.16 -8.86
CA ARG A 182 -9.01 -16.62 -7.70
C ARG A 182 -9.88 -15.42 -8.08
N MET A 183 -9.36 -14.52 -8.91
CA MET A 183 -10.03 -13.26 -9.28
C MET A 183 -10.92 -13.42 -10.53
N ARG A 184 -11.76 -14.46 -10.55
CA ARG A 184 -12.74 -14.75 -11.61
C ARG A 184 -14.18 -14.40 -11.23
N GLY A 185 -14.37 -13.55 -10.22
CA GLY A 185 -15.69 -13.06 -9.86
C GLY A 185 -16.42 -12.50 -11.08
N SER A 186 -17.76 -12.57 -11.08
CA SER A 186 -18.53 -11.95 -12.16
C SER A 186 -18.24 -10.44 -12.19
N PRO A 187 -17.98 -9.84 -13.37
CA PRO A 187 -17.87 -8.39 -13.46
C PRO A 187 -19.20 -7.76 -12.98
N PRO A 188 -19.15 -6.63 -12.25
CA PRO A 188 -20.34 -5.91 -11.83
C PRO A 188 -21.11 -5.32 -13.02
#